data_AF-A0AAW8XK28-F1
#
_entry.id   AF-A0AAW8XK28-F1
#
_cell.length_a   1.000
_cell.length_b   1.000
_cell.length_c   1.000
_cell.angle_alpha   90.00
_cell.angle_beta   90.00
_cell.angle_gamma   90.00
#
_symmetry.space_group_name_H-M   'P 1'
#
loop_
_entity.id
_entity.type
_entity.pdbx_description
1 polymer ?
#
loop_
_entity_poly.entity_id
_entity_poly.type
_entity_poly.pdbx_seq_one_letter_code
_entity_poly.pdbx_strand_id
1 'polypeptide(L)'
;ITSPKNKPSVREIDLLEPVEKILKELKESEPANKKFVFIDMPKRSSVFQRHFKKLLEALNLKDRKLYTTRHTFASLMLSHGEEAMWVSKTLGHKDLNTTYKTYSHYIPKQDKERAKFLKEIL
;
A
#
# COMPACT_ATOMS: atom_id res chain seq x y z
N ILE A 1 -3.04 7.56 -21.49
CA ILE A 1 -3.58 7.35 -20.12
C ILE A 1 -5.07 7.60 -20.24
N THR A 2 -5.90 6.58 -20.00
CA THR A 2 -7.36 6.74 -20.01
C THR A 2 -7.80 7.14 -18.61
N SER A 3 -8.71 8.12 -18.53
CA SER A 3 -9.28 8.50 -17.23
C SER A 3 -10.16 7.36 -16.72
N PRO A 4 -10.14 7.07 -15.41
CA PRO A 4 -11.02 6.07 -14.86
C PRO A 4 -12.48 6.50 -14.99
N LYS A 5 -13.37 5.52 -15.18
CA LYS A 5 -14.81 5.73 -15.33
C LYS A 5 -15.46 6.37 -14.10
N ASN A 6 -14.89 6.14 -12.92
CA ASN A 6 -15.45 6.57 -11.64
C ASN A 6 -14.50 7.57 -10.95
N LYS A 7 -15.02 8.72 -10.51
CA LYS A 7 -14.26 9.74 -9.76
C LYS A 7 -13.46 9.18 -8.57
N PRO A 8 -13.98 8.24 -7.74
CA PRO A 8 -13.23 7.67 -6.60
C PRO A 8 -11.99 6.85 -6.98
N SER A 9 -11.81 6.50 -8.26
CA SER A 9 -10.61 5.80 -8.72
C SER A 9 -9.39 6.72 -8.82
N VAL A 10 -9.60 8.04 -8.93
CA VAL A 10 -8.55 9.04 -8.79
C VAL A 10 -8.39 9.32 -7.29
N ARG A 11 -7.18 9.11 -6.78
CA ARG A 11 -6.87 9.33 -5.37
C ARG A 11 -5.46 9.88 -5.22
N GLU A 12 -5.30 10.68 -4.19
CA GLU A 12 -4.00 11.12 -3.71
C GLU A 12 -3.54 10.13 -2.63
N ILE A 13 -2.25 9.83 -2.65
CA ILE A 13 -1.59 8.97 -1.67
C ILE A 13 -0.36 9.71 -1.17
N ASP A 14 -0.12 9.61 0.13
CA ASP A 14 1.08 10.20 0.71
C ASP A 14 2.30 9.45 0.19
N LEU A 15 3.27 10.21 -0.32
CA LEU A 15 4.52 9.66 -0.80
C LEU A 15 5.48 9.51 0.37
N LEU A 16 5.43 8.33 1.01
CA LEU A 16 6.31 8.02 2.13
C LEU A 16 7.79 8.12 1.74
N GLU A 17 8.64 8.56 2.67
CA GLU A 17 10.06 8.84 2.44
C GLU A 17 10.80 7.73 1.67
N PRO A 18 10.66 6.42 2.00
CA PRO A 18 11.37 5.38 1.26
C PRO A 18 10.96 5.31 -0.22
N VAL A 19 9.68 5.56 -0.51
CA VAL A 19 9.15 5.56 -1.87
C VAL A 19 9.60 6.81 -2.61
N GLU A 20 9.55 7.97 -1.95
CA GLU A 20 10.03 9.23 -2.54
C GLU A 20 11.47 9.12 -3.00
N LYS A 21 12.35 8.61 -2.12
CA LYS A 21 13.76 8.42 -2.42
C LYS A 21 13.96 7.53 -3.66
N ILE A 22 13.34 6.36 -3.67
CA ILE A 22 13.47 5.39 -4.79
C ILE A 22 12.94 5.98 -6.10
N LEU A 23 11.81 6.71 -6.07
CA LEU A 23 11.26 7.31 -7.29
C LEU A 23 12.12 8.45 -7.83
N LYS A 24 12.77 9.23 -6.96
CA LYS A 24 13.74 10.26 -7.37
C LYS A 24 14.98 9.62 -8.01
N GLU A 25 15.57 8.62 -7.38
CA GLU A 25 16.72 7.87 -7.91
C GLU A 25 16.39 7.25 -9.28
N LEU A 26 15.21 6.62 -9.42
CA LEU A 26 14.76 6.08 -10.69
C LEU A 26 14.62 7.18 -11.76
N LYS A 27 13.98 8.30 -11.40
CA LYS A 27 13.80 9.43 -12.33
C LYS A 27 15.14 10.01 -12.81
N GLU A 28 16.15 10.06 -11.96
CA GLU A 28 17.50 10.55 -12.29
C GLU A 28 18.29 9.56 -13.16
N SER A 29 18.08 8.26 -12.98
CA SER A 29 18.74 7.21 -13.78
C SER A 29 18.22 7.12 -15.21
N GLU A 30 17.04 7.71 -15.48
CA GLU A 30 16.35 7.63 -16.76
C GLU A 30 16.63 8.88 -17.63
N PRO A 31 16.70 8.75 -18.97
CA PRO A 31 16.93 9.88 -19.86
C PRO A 31 15.87 10.99 -19.69
N ALA A 32 16.31 12.25 -19.76
CA ALA A 32 15.43 13.42 -19.69
C ALA A 32 14.29 13.34 -20.75
N ASN A 33 13.12 13.90 -20.43
CA ASN A 33 11.92 13.99 -21.28
C ASN A 33 11.02 12.74 -21.39
N LYS A 34 11.05 11.84 -20.40
CA LYS A 34 10.12 10.69 -20.34
C LYS A 34 8.87 11.03 -19.53
N LYS A 35 7.71 10.57 -20.02
CA LYS A 35 6.39 10.82 -19.41
C LYS A 35 6.09 9.94 -18.18
N PHE A 36 6.81 8.84 -18.00
CA PHE A 36 6.58 7.86 -16.93
C PHE A 36 7.87 7.64 -16.14
N VAL A 37 7.74 7.34 -14.84
CA VAL A 37 8.88 6.96 -13.98
C VAL A 37 9.29 5.51 -14.23
N PHE A 38 8.34 4.65 -14.60
CA PHE A 38 8.60 3.26 -14.97
C PHE A 38 8.51 3.09 -16.49
N ILE A 39 9.65 3.13 -17.17
CA ILE A 39 9.70 3.20 -18.65
C ILE A 39 9.67 1.79 -19.27
N ASP A 40 10.48 0.88 -18.74
CA ASP A 40 10.58 -0.51 -19.24
C ASP A 40 9.65 -1.48 -18.50
N MET A 41 8.61 -0.96 -17.86
CA MET A 41 7.68 -1.82 -17.12
C MET A 41 6.79 -2.62 -18.08
N PRO A 42 6.66 -3.94 -17.88
CA PRO A 42 5.81 -4.76 -18.73
C PRO A 42 4.36 -4.28 -18.69
N LYS A 43 3.80 -3.94 -19.86
CA LYS A 43 2.39 -3.51 -19.98
C LYS A 43 1.39 -4.61 -19.60
N ARG A 44 1.81 -5.89 -19.65
CA ARG A 44 0.99 -7.05 -19.28
C ARG A 44 1.34 -7.50 -17.86
N SER A 45 0.31 -7.57 -17.01
CA SER A 45 0.43 -8.04 -15.63
C SER A 45 1.07 -9.42 -15.51
N SER A 46 0.82 -10.33 -16.45
CA SER A 46 1.42 -11.66 -16.49
C SER A 46 2.94 -11.65 -16.66
N VAL A 47 3.47 -10.71 -17.45
CA VAL A 47 4.92 -10.54 -17.62
C VAL A 47 5.52 -9.97 -16.34
N PHE A 48 4.87 -8.99 -15.72
CA PHE A 48 5.33 -8.42 -14.46
C PHE A 48 5.35 -9.46 -13.33
N GLN A 49 4.32 -10.31 -13.24
CA GLN A 49 4.27 -11.43 -12.30
C GLN A 49 5.41 -12.44 -12.54
N ARG A 50 5.78 -12.71 -13.80
CA ARG A 50 6.92 -13.59 -14.11
C ARG A 50 8.24 -13.00 -13.64
N HIS A 51 8.45 -11.71 -13.82
CA HIS A 51 9.65 -11.03 -13.32
C HIS A 51 9.68 -11.02 -11.80
N PHE A 52 8.54 -10.77 -11.16
CA PHE A 52 8.42 -10.84 -9.70
C PHE A 52 8.72 -12.25 -9.17
N LYS A 53 8.24 -13.31 -9.83
CA LYS A 53 8.57 -14.69 -9.47
C LYS A 53 10.07 -14.95 -9.51
N LYS A 54 10.75 -14.54 -10.59
CA LYS A 54 12.22 -14.66 -10.69
C LYS A 54 12.95 -13.91 -9.58
N LEU A 55 12.45 -12.72 -9.21
CA LEU A 55 13.01 -11.96 -8.09
C LEU A 55 12.85 -12.72 -6.76
N LEU A 56 11.68 -13.30 -6.48
CA LEU A 56 11.46 -14.11 -5.28
C LEU A 56 12.40 -15.32 -5.25
N GLU A 57 12.57 -16.02 -6.37
CA GLU A 57 13.50 -17.15 -6.49
C GLU A 57 14.95 -16.73 -6.20
N ALA A 58 15.40 -15.61 -6.78
CA ALA A 58 16.74 -15.08 -6.54
C ALA A 58 16.99 -14.65 -5.08
N LEU A 59 15.93 -14.23 -4.37
CA LEU A 59 15.97 -13.88 -2.95
C LEU A 59 15.69 -15.08 -2.02
N ASN A 60 15.52 -16.29 -2.56
CA ASN A 60 15.14 -17.49 -1.82
C ASN A 60 13.84 -17.34 -1.01
N LEU A 61 12.87 -16.61 -1.57
CA LEU A 61 11.55 -16.38 -0.99
C LEU A 61 10.51 -17.29 -1.63
N LYS A 62 9.48 -17.65 -0.85
CA LYS A 62 8.35 -18.43 -1.34
C LYS A 62 7.63 -17.69 -2.48
N ASP A 63 7.14 -18.45 -3.47
CA ASP A 63 6.33 -17.88 -4.55
C ASP A 63 5.06 -17.19 -4.00
N ARG A 64 4.79 -16.00 -4.52
CA ARG A 64 3.70 -15.10 -4.13
C ARG A 64 3.29 -14.25 -5.33
N LYS A 65 2.03 -13.82 -5.33
CA LYS A 65 1.55 -12.82 -6.29
C LYS A 65 2.11 -11.45 -5.89
N LEU A 66 2.38 -10.59 -6.87
CA LEU A 66 2.79 -9.22 -6.59
C LEU A 66 1.76 -8.49 -5.70
N TYR A 67 0.46 -8.75 -5.90
CA TYR A 67 -0.61 -8.17 -5.08
C TYR A 67 -0.44 -8.44 -3.58
N THR A 68 0.34 -9.45 -3.19
CA THR A 68 0.69 -9.70 -1.78
C THR A 68 1.46 -8.52 -1.16
N THR A 69 2.25 -7.75 -1.91
CA THR A 69 2.96 -6.58 -1.35
C THR A 69 1.99 -5.52 -0.82
N ARG A 70 0.84 -5.37 -1.48
CA ARG A 70 -0.26 -4.50 -1.02
C ARG A 70 -0.89 -5.00 0.28
N HIS A 71 -1.04 -6.31 0.44
CA HIS A 71 -1.48 -6.89 1.71
C HIS A 71 -0.44 -6.66 2.80
N THR A 72 0.85 -6.84 2.49
CA THR A 72 1.96 -6.59 3.42
C THR A 72 1.98 -5.14 3.88
N PHE A 73 1.80 -4.17 2.98
CA PHE A 73 1.68 -2.76 3.35
C PHE A 73 0.54 -2.55 4.36
N ALA A 74 -0.65 -3.06 4.06
CA ALA A 74 -1.82 -2.89 4.92
C ALA A 74 -1.61 -3.50 6.32
N SER A 75 -1.14 -4.74 6.37
CA SER A 75 -0.87 -5.42 7.65
C SER A 75 0.22 -4.72 8.45
N LEU A 76 1.30 -4.29 7.79
CA LEU A 76 2.42 -3.65 8.47
C LEU A 76 2.01 -2.33 9.10
N MET A 77 1.33 -1.47 8.33
CA MET A 77 0.85 -0.17 8.82
C MET A 77 -0.10 -0.34 10.01
N LEU A 78 -1.11 -1.20 9.86
CA LEU A 78 -2.08 -1.44 10.92
C LEU A 78 -1.45 -2.03 12.18
N SER A 79 -0.48 -2.96 12.04
CA SER A 79 0.26 -3.52 13.18
C SER A 79 1.14 -2.52 13.92
N HIS A 80 1.56 -1.44 13.26
CA HIS A 80 2.29 -0.34 13.91
C HIS A 80 1.35 0.76 14.43
N GLY A 81 0.04 0.53 14.42
CA GLY A 81 -0.94 1.45 15.00
C GLY A 81 -1.37 2.58 14.07
N GLU A 82 -1.05 2.50 12.78
CA GLU A 82 -1.52 3.49 11.81
C GLU A 82 -3.05 3.51 11.70
N GLU A 83 -3.55 4.66 11.28
CA GLU A 83 -4.98 4.96 11.24
C GLU A 83 -5.68 4.16 10.13
N ALA A 84 -6.71 3.39 10.50
CA ALA A 84 -7.32 2.42 9.59
C ALA A 84 -8.04 3.07 8.40
N MET A 85 -8.63 4.27 8.56
CA MET A 85 -9.22 5.03 7.47
C MET A 85 -8.14 5.47 6.48
N TRP A 86 -7.02 6.00 6.96
CA TRP A 86 -5.89 6.37 6.11
C TRP A 86 -5.39 5.16 5.30
N VAL A 87 -5.13 4.02 5.95
CA VAL A 87 -4.74 2.79 5.25
C VAL A 87 -5.79 2.38 4.21
N SER A 88 -7.08 2.44 4.56
CA SER A 88 -8.19 2.12 3.65
C SER A 88 -8.22 3.03 2.41
N LYS A 89 -8.05 4.33 2.60
CA LYS A 89 -8.01 5.34 1.53
C LYS A 89 -6.79 5.16 0.62
N THR A 90 -5.61 4.92 1.19
CA THR A 90 -4.37 4.65 0.44
C THR A 90 -4.51 3.41 -0.43
N LEU A 91 -5.13 2.36 0.11
CA LEU A 91 -5.48 1.17 -0.66
C LEU A 91 -6.53 1.51 -1.74
N GLY A 92 -7.43 2.46 -1.50
CA GLY A 92 -8.53 2.78 -2.41
C GLY A 92 -9.68 1.78 -2.27
N HIS A 93 -9.95 1.34 -1.04
CA HIS A 93 -11.17 0.60 -0.74
C HIS A 93 -12.37 1.54 -0.76
N LYS A 94 -13.53 1.01 -1.16
CA LYS A 94 -14.79 1.78 -1.22
C LYS A 94 -15.26 2.18 0.18
N ASP A 95 -15.03 1.32 1.16
CA ASP A 95 -15.42 1.51 2.54
C ASP A 95 -14.38 0.92 3.50
N LEU A 96 -14.43 1.39 4.74
CA LEU A 96 -13.56 0.93 5.81
C LEU A 96 -13.87 -0.52 6.24
N ASN A 97 -15.10 -0.98 6.02
CA ASN A 97 -15.51 -2.35 6.34
C ASN A 97 -14.67 -3.39 5.58
N THR A 98 -14.35 -3.12 4.31
CA THR A 98 -13.45 -3.96 3.51
C THR A 98 -12.08 -4.11 4.18
N THR A 99 -11.52 -3.02 4.69
CA THR A 99 -10.23 -3.04 5.41
C THR A 99 -10.32 -3.82 6.72
N TYR A 100 -11.32 -3.54 7.57
CA TYR A 100 -11.46 -4.25 8.84
C TYR A 100 -11.72 -5.75 8.65
N LYS A 101 -12.54 -6.13 7.66
CA LYS A 101 -12.82 -7.54 7.36
C LYS A 101 -11.54 -8.31 7.04
N THR A 102 -10.60 -7.68 6.34
CA THR A 102 -9.36 -8.35 5.89
C THR A 102 -8.20 -8.19 6.86
N TYR A 103 -8.13 -7.10 7.64
CA TYR A 103 -6.91 -6.76 8.38
C TYR A 103 -7.12 -6.40 9.85
N SER A 104 -8.35 -6.49 10.38
CA SER A 104 -8.61 -6.12 11.80
C SER A 104 -7.74 -6.90 12.80
N HIS A 105 -7.37 -8.14 12.48
CA HIS A 105 -6.50 -8.97 13.32
C HIS A 105 -5.05 -8.48 13.39
N TYR A 106 -4.63 -7.58 12.49
CA TYR A 106 -3.33 -6.92 12.55
C TYR A 106 -3.34 -5.68 13.45
N ILE A 107 -4.50 -5.15 13.82
CA ILE A 107 -4.60 -3.95 14.65
C ILE A 107 -4.28 -4.33 16.10
N PRO A 108 -3.29 -3.68 16.75
CA PRO A 108 -2.94 -3.95 18.13
C PRO A 108 -4.16 -3.83 19.04
N LYS A 109 -4.42 -4.86 19.83
CA LYS A 109 -5.38 -4.76 20.92
C LYS A 109 -4.82 -3.79 21.95
N GLN A 110 -5.47 -2.65 22.09
CA GLN A 110 -5.17 -1.73 23.17
C GLN A 110 -5.87 -2.22 24.43
N ASP A 111 -5.11 -2.75 25.39
CA ASP A 111 -5.54 -2.96 26.78
C ASP A 111 -5.59 -1.61 27.51
N LYS A 112 -6.25 -0.64 26.90
CA LYS A 112 -6.50 0.67 27.49
C LYS A 112 -7.81 0.59 28.25
N GLU A 113 -7.75 1.00 29.52
CA GLU A 113 -8.97 1.26 30.29
C GLU A 113 -9.87 2.20 29.49
N ARG A 114 -11.07 1.73 29.17
CA ARG A 114 -12.02 2.46 28.33
C ARG A 114 -12.74 3.52 29.16
N ALA A 115 -13.12 4.60 28.51
CA ALA A 115 -13.92 5.66 29.10
C ALA A 115 -13.35 6.25 30.42
N LYS A 116 -12.02 6.35 30.53
CA LYS A 116 -11.35 6.93 31.71
C LYS A 116 -11.92 8.30 32.11
N PHE A 117 -12.30 9.11 31.12
CA PHE A 117 -12.92 10.42 31.31
C PHE A 117 -14.23 10.39 32.13
N LEU A 118 -14.94 9.26 32.19
CA LEU A 118 -16.15 9.14 33.02
C LEU A 118 -15.86 9.25 34.51
N LYS A 119 -14.66 8.86 34.96
CA LYS A 119 -14.22 9.02 36.36
C LYS A 119 -14.01 10.49 36.76
N GLU A 120 -13.91 11.39 35.79
CA GLU A 120 -13.76 12.83 36.02
C GLU A 120 -15.11 13.56 35.95
N ILE A 121 -16.13 12.93 35.37
CA ILE A 121 -17.49 13.49 35.21
C ILE A 121 -18.42 13.04 36.34
N LEU A 122 -18.23 11.83 36.89
CA LEU A 122 -18.99 11.26 38.01
C LEU A 122 -18.30 11.52 39.34
#